data_AF-A0A964NFU7-F1
#
_entry.id   AF-A0A964NFU7-F1
#
_cell.length_a   1.000
_cell.length_b   1.000
_cell.length_c   1.000
_cell.angle_alpha   90.00
_cell.angle_beta   90.00
_cell.angle_gamma   90.00
#
_symmetry.space_group_name_H-M   'P 1'
#
loop_
_entity.id
_entity.type
_entity.pdbx_description
1 polymer ?
#
loop_
_entity_poly.entity_id
_entity_poly.type
_entity_poly.pdbx_seq_one_letter_code
_entity_poly.pdbx_strand_id
1 'polypeptide(L)'
;MIETPDELHPTAWAALRALRAGVRLSRNRHFPLFADARFRKALRLHRYLRSVAKDVESSPDQLRVEVQDEGLGTWKLRIEMPTLHGRRVAHLTAFELQLLAEDAPSVALLLAERAGKA
;
A
#
# COMPACT_ATOMS: atom_id res chain seq x y z
N MET A 1 3.02 -16.31 -2.05
CA MET A 1 2.97 -16.36 -0.57
C MET A 1 2.95 -14.94 -0.08
N ILE A 2 1.82 -14.46 0.41
CA ILE A 2 1.73 -13.12 0.98
C ILE A 2 1.54 -13.30 2.47
N GLU A 3 2.41 -12.62 3.18
CA GLU A 3 2.73 -12.88 4.56
C GLU A 3 1.80 -12.07 5.48
N THR A 4 1.24 -12.72 6.51
CA THR A 4 0.35 -12.10 7.51
C THR A 4 1.16 -11.15 8.42
N PRO A 5 0.51 -10.24 9.17
CA PRO A 5 1.18 -9.33 10.11
C PRO A 5 2.20 -10.00 11.03
N ASP A 6 2.01 -11.29 11.35
CA ASP A 6 2.89 -12.10 12.21
C ASP A 6 4.25 -12.45 11.58
N GLU A 7 4.43 -12.30 10.27
CA GLU A 7 5.68 -12.65 9.57
C GLU A 7 6.65 -11.46 9.43
N LEU A 8 6.18 -10.24 9.72
CA LEU A 8 7.07 -9.09 9.85
C LEU A 8 7.75 -9.11 11.23
N HIS A 9 9.03 -9.49 11.24
CA HIS A 9 9.89 -9.41 12.42
C HIS A 9 9.71 -8.07 13.19
N PRO A 10 9.73 -8.04 14.53
CA PRO A 10 9.38 -6.86 15.33
C PRO A 10 10.10 -5.57 14.94
N THR A 11 11.36 -5.67 14.49
CA THR A 11 12.17 -4.54 14.01
C THR A 11 11.70 -3.98 12.67
N ALA A 12 11.24 -4.84 11.74
CA ALA A 12 10.68 -4.41 10.47
C ALA A 12 9.31 -3.74 10.68
N TRP A 13 8.53 -4.23 11.65
CA TRP A 13 7.27 -3.61 12.04
C TRP A 13 7.46 -2.26 12.73
N ALA A 14 8.43 -2.15 13.65
CA ALA A 14 8.82 -0.89 14.25
C ALA A 14 9.29 0.13 13.20
N ALA A 15 10.07 -0.33 12.22
CA ALA A 15 10.50 0.51 11.10
C ALA A 15 9.34 0.98 10.21
N LEU A 16 8.39 0.09 9.89
CA LEU A 16 7.20 0.47 9.13
C LEU A 16 6.41 1.54 9.88
N ARG A 17 6.17 1.35 11.19
CA ARG A 17 5.48 2.34 12.03
C ARG A 17 6.23 3.67 12.09
N ALA A 18 7.55 3.66 12.22
CA ALA A 18 8.35 4.89 12.18
C ALA A 18 8.23 5.63 10.85
N LEU A 19 8.28 4.89 9.72
CA LEU A 19 8.08 5.46 8.39
C LEU A 19 6.68 6.07 8.23
N ARG A 20 5.64 5.38 8.71
CA ARG A 20 4.24 5.84 8.71
C ARG A 20 4.04 7.08 9.59
N ALA A 21 4.75 7.17 10.72
CA ALA A 21 4.79 8.36 11.59
C ALA A 21 5.60 9.55 11.00
N GLY A 22 6.09 9.44 9.77
CA GLY A 22 6.80 10.54 9.09
C GLY A 22 8.29 10.64 9.41
N VAL A 23 8.87 9.66 10.12
CA VAL A 23 10.30 9.64 10.42
C VAL A 23 11.11 9.53 9.13
N ARG A 24 12.00 10.49 8.90
CA ARG A 24 12.91 10.47 7.76
C ARG A 24 14.11 9.56 8.01
N LEU A 25 14.08 8.37 7.43
CA LEU A 25 15.19 7.43 7.46
C LEU A 25 16.12 7.66 6.25
N SER A 26 17.36 8.08 6.52
CA SER A 26 18.42 8.18 5.51
C SER A 26 19.29 6.93 5.50
N ARG A 27 19.67 6.45 4.31
CA ARG A 27 20.57 5.31 4.12
C ARG A 27 21.94 5.54 4.76
N ASN A 28 22.48 6.75 4.63
CA ASN A 28 23.82 7.08 5.14
C ASN A 28 23.84 7.13 6.68
N ARG A 29 22.73 7.53 7.30
CA ARG A 29 22.60 7.63 8.77
C ARG A 29 22.19 6.31 9.42
N HIS A 30 21.47 5.45 8.71
CA HIS A 30 20.90 4.21 9.25
C HIS A 30 21.37 2.98 8.46
N PHE A 31 22.64 2.93 8.09
CA PHE A 31 23.19 1.86 7.25
C PHE A 31 22.82 0.44 7.72
N PRO A 32 22.89 0.08 9.03
CA PRO A 32 22.51 -1.25 9.49
C PRO A 32 21.04 -1.60 9.21
N LEU A 33 20.12 -0.64 9.31
CA LEU A 33 18.71 -0.86 9.00
C LEU A 33 18.52 -1.14 7.50
N PHE A 34 19.22 -0.40 6.63
CA PHE A 34 19.12 -0.59 5.18
C PHE A 34 19.79 -1.88 4.68
N ALA A 35 20.69 -2.48 5.47
CA ALA A 35 21.26 -3.80 5.19
C ALA A 35 20.25 -4.95 5.44
N ASP A 36 19.32 -4.78 6.38
CA ASP A 36 18.31 -5.80 6.70
C ASP A 36 17.29 -5.96 5.55
N ALA A 37 17.16 -7.19 5.03
CA ALA A 37 16.21 -7.53 3.97
C ALA A 37 14.74 -7.28 4.39
N ARG A 38 14.42 -7.45 5.68
CA ARG A 38 13.09 -7.27 6.25
C ARG A 38 12.73 -5.79 6.32
N PHE A 39 13.68 -4.94 6.72
CA PHE A 39 13.50 -3.48 6.65
C PHE A 39 13.30 -3.02 5.20
N ARG A 40 14.07 -3.55 4.25
CA ARG A 40 13.88 -3.25 2.83
C ARG A 40 12.49 -3.68 2.33
N LYS A 41 11.96 -4.81 2.80
CA LYS A 41 10.58 -5.25 2.53
C LYS A 41 9.56 -4.26 3.08
N ALA A 42 9.66 -3.87 4.35
CA ALA A 42 8.79 -2.88 4.97
C ALA A 42 8.83 -1.51 4.25
N LEU A 43 10.02 -1.03 3.88
CA LEU A 43 10.17 0.22 3.14
C LEU A 43 9.53 0.16 1.75
N ARG A 44 9.65 -0.97 1.05
CA ARG A 44 8.98 -1.19 -0.24
C ARG A 44 7.48 -1.17 -0.08
N LEU A 45 6.95 -1.88 0.92
CA LEU A 45 5.52 -1.90 1.23
C LEU A 45 4.99 -0.49 1.51
N HIS A 46 5.64 0.26 2.40
CA HIS A 46 5.25 1.64 2.71
C HIS A 46 5.20 2.54 1.46
N ARG A 47 6.25 2.48 0.63
CA ARG A 47 6.32 3.26 -0.61
C ARG A 47 5.26 2.86 -1.62
N TYR A 48 4.99 1.57 -1.72
CA TYR A 48 3.96 1.02 -2.59
C TYR A 48 2.58 1.52 -2.18
N LEU A 49 2.20 1.36 -0.90
CA LEU A 49 0.91 1.84 -0.38
C LEU A 49 0.75 3.36 -0.55
N ARG A 50 1.79 4.14 -0.24
CA ARG A 50 1.77 5.60 -0.48
C ARG A 50 1.64 5.97 -1.95
N SER A 51 2.23 5.19 -2.85
CA SER A 51 2.08 5.39 -4.28
C SER A 51 0.65 5.11 -4.71
N VAL A 52 0.04 4.00 -4.26
CA VAL A 52 -1.37 3.69 -4.54
C VAL A 52 -2.29 4.79 -4.00
N ALA A 53 -2.08 5.22 -2.76
CA ALA A 53 -2.85 6.31 -2.16
C ALA A 53 -2.78 7.58 -2.99
N LYS A 54 -1.58 8.00 -3.40
CA LYS A 54 -1.40 9.19 -4.26
C LYS A 54 -2.10 9.06 -5.60
N ASP A 55 -2.03 7.90 -6.24
CA ASP A 55 -2.70 7.66 -7.52
C ASP A 55 -4.22 7.88 -7.36
N VAL A 56 -4.80 7.31 -6.30
CA VAL A 56 -6.22 7.44 -5.98
C VAL A 56 -6.61 8.88 -5.62
N GLU A 57 -5.82 9.54 -4.77
CA GLU A 57 -6.04 10.93 -4.34
C GLU A 57 -5.88 11.94 -5.49
N SER A 58 -5.06 11.63 -6.49
CA SER A 58 -4.78 12.55 -7.60
C SER A 58 -5.96 12.74 -8.56
N SER A 59 -6.88 11.78 -8.61
CA SER A 59 -8.03 11.81 -9.53
C SER A 59 -9.21 10.98 -9.00
N PRO A 60 -9.79 11.33 -7.84
CA PRO A 60 -10.81 10.51 -7.17
C PRO A 60 -12.09 10.35 -8.01
N ASP A 61 -12.50 11.40 -8.75
CA ASP A 61 -13.75 11.39 -9.52
C ASP A 61 -13.67 10.53 -10.79
N GLN A 62 -12.46 10.37 -11.34
CA GLN A 62 -12.22 9.63 -12.58
C GLN A 62 -11.68 8.22 -12.33
N LEU A 63 -11.58 7.84 -11.06
CA LEU A 63 -11.08 6.55 -10.63
C LEU A 63 -12.05 5.45 -11.08
N ARG A 64 -11.58 4.60 -11.99
CA ARG A 64 -12.23 3.33 -12.29
C ARG A 64 -11.46 2.23 -11.60
N VAL A 65 -12.16 1.51 -10.72
CA VAL A 65 -11.63 0.36 -9.98
C VAL A 65 -12.37 -0.87 -10.48
N GLU A 66 -11.63 -1.80 -11.06
CA GLU A 66 -12.15 -3.11 -11.43
C GLU A 66 -11.45 -4.17 -10.57
N VAL A 67 -12.23 -4.94 -9.83
CA VAL A 67 -11.75 -6.12 -9.12
C VAL A 67 -11.61 -7.25 -10.14
N GLN A 68 -10.38 -7.54 -10.54
CA GLN A 68 -10.11 -8.57 -11.54
C GLN A 68 -10.01 -9.98 -10.94
N ASP A 69 -9.75 -10.08 -9.64
CA ASP A 69 -9.67 -11.33 -8.91
C ASP A 69 -9.90 -11.06 -7.41
N GLU A 70 -10.68 -11.93 -6.81
CA GLU A 70 -10.94 -12.01 -5.36
C GLU A 70 -10.62 -13.43 -4.83
N GLY A 71 -9.56 -14.04 -5.36
CA GLY A 71 -9.02 -15.29 -4.84
C GLY A 71 -8.12 -15.08 -3.62
N LEU A 72 -8.27 -15.94 -2.60
CA LEU A 72 -7.33 -16.13 -1.49
C LEU A 72 -6.94 -14.82 -0.75
N GLY A 73 -7.90 -13.88 -0.58
CA GLY A 73 -7.69 -12.67 0.21
C GLY A 73 -6.79 -11.61 -0.45
N THR A 74 -6.57 -11.69 -1.76
CA THR A 74 -5.86 -10.68 -2.55
C THR A 74 -6.80 -10.03 -3.56
N TRP A 75 -6.83 -8.70 -3.56
CA TRP A 75 -7.62 -7.88 -4.46
C TRP A 75 -6.72 -7.41 -5.59
N LYS A 76 -7.06 -7.77 -6.82
CA LYS A 76 -6.40 -7.23 -8.01
C LYS A 76 -7.21 -6.06 -8.53
N LEU A 77 -6.77 -4.85 -8.25
CA LEU A 77 -7.43 -3.61 -8.61
C LEU A 77 -6.81 -3.02 -9.87
N ARG A 78 -7.58 -2.90 -10.94
CA ARG A 78 -7.20 -2.04 -12.06
C ARG A 78 -7.64 -0.62 -11.75
N ILE A 79 -6.68 0.31 -11.72
CA ILE A 79 -6.89 1.74 -11.51
C ILE A 79 -6.61 2.46 -12.83
N GLU A 80 -7.62 3.16 -13.35
CA GLU A 80 -7.46 4.05 -14.49
C GLU A 80 -7.48 5.50 -14.04
N MET A 81 -6.52 6.28 -14.56
CA MET A 81 -6.36 7.72 -14.34
C MET A 81 -6.45 8.44 -15.70
N PRO A 82 -7.66 8.75 -16.18
CA PRO A 82 -7.87 9.23 -17.55
C PRO A 82 -7.16 10.55 -17.85
N THR A 83 -7.14 11.48 -16.90
CA THR A 83 -6.41 12.77 -16.97
C THR A 83 -4.92 12.65 -17.20
N LEU A 84 -4.30 11.56 -16.74
CA LEU A 84 -2.87 11.29 -16.88
C LEU A 84 -2.59 10.26 -17.99
N HIS A 85 -3.62 9.79 -18.71
CA HIS A 85 -3.57 8.60 -19.57
C HIS A 85 -2.90 7.39 -18.88
N GLY A 86 -3.00 7.33 -17.55
CA GLY A 86 -2.29 6.39 -16.71
C GLY A 86 -3.15 5.16 -16.44
N ARG A 87 -2.55 3.98 -16.51
CA ARG A 87 -3.17 2.74 -16.06
C ARG A 87 -2.25 2.04 -15.08
N ARG A 88 -2.81 1.62 -13.94
CA ARG A 88 -2.12 0.84 -12.94
C ARG A 88 -2.92 -0.42 -12.62
N VAL A 89 -2.22 -1.50 -12.30
CA VAL A 89 -2.79 -2.65 -11.64
C VAL A 89 -2.14 -2.74 -10.26
N ALA A 90 -2.93 -2.61 -9.22
CA ALA A 90 -2.51 -2.78 -7.83
C ALA A 90 -2.96 -4.15 -7.35
N HIS A 91 -2.04 -4.88 -6.75
CA HIS A 91 -2.35 -6.12 -6.03
C HIS A 91 -2.26 -5.80 -4.55
N LEU A 92 -3.38 -5.94 -3.83
CA LEU A 92 -3.45 -5.64 -2.41
C LEU A 92 -4.05 -6.83 -1.68
N THR A 93 -3.35 -7.33 -0.69
CA THR A 93 -3.92 -8.29 0.26
C THR A 93 -4.85 -7.63 1.25
N ALA A 94 -5.65 -8.44 1.94
CA ALA A 94 -6.44 -8.00 3.09
C ALA A 94 -5.60 -7.22 4.12
N PHE A 95 -4.38 -7.69 4.40
CA PHE A 95 -3.47 -7.00 5.30
C PHE A 95 -3.01 -5.64 4.77
N GLU A 96 -2.65 -5.57 3.48
CA GLU A 96 -2.23 -4.33 2.84
C GLU A 96 -3.37 -3.31 2.72
N LEU A 97 -4.61 -3.80 2.51
CA LEU A 97 -5.82 -2.98 2.57
C LEU A 97 -6.07 -2.43 3.98
N GLN A 98 -5.89 -3.25 5.02
CA GLN A 98 -5.98 -2.79 6.39
C GLN A 98 -4.94 -1.71 6.69
N LEU A 99 -3.69 -1.93 6.29
CA LEU A 99 -2.63 -0.92 6.42
C LEU A 99 -2.96 0.38 5.67
N LEU A 100 -3.51 0.26 4.47
CA LEU A 100 -3.94 1.42 3.69
C LEU A 100 -5.10 2.16 4.36
N ALA A 101 -6.05 1.45 4.96
CA ALA A 101 -7.16 2.05 5.71
C ALA A 101 -6.70 2.80 6.96
N GLU A 102 -5.65 2.32 7.62
CA GLU A 102 -5.05 3.03 8.75
C GLU A 102 -4.30 4.30 8.31
N ASP A 103 -3.60 4.27 7.18
CA ASP A 103 -2.78 5.41 6.69
C ASP A 103 -3.58 6.46 5.91
N ALA A 104 -4.54 6.01 5.11
CA ALA A 104 -5.32 6.81 4.18
C ALA A 104 -6.77 6.29 4.17
N PRO A 105 -7.56 6.55 5.23
CA PRO A 105 -8.90 5.98 5.39
C PRO A 105 -9.84 6.34 4.24
N SER A 106 -9.76 7.57 3.73
CA SER A 106 -10.56 8.02 2.57
C SER A 106 -10.24 7.24 1.29
N VAL A 107 -8.96 6.92 1.05
CA VAL A 107 -8.52 6.09 -0.09
C VAL A 107 -9.07 4.68 0.04
N ALA A 108 -8.96 4.08 1.22
CA ALA A 108 -9.44 2.72 1.44
C ALA A 108 -10.96 2.62 1.27
N LEU A 109 -11.72 3.59 1.80
CA LEU A 109 -13.17 3.68 1.58
C LEU A 109 -13.50 3.81 0.10
N LEU A 110 -12.85 4.73 -0.61
CA LEU A 110 -13.09 4.93 -2.03
C LEU A 110 -12.78 3.67 -2.85
N LEU A 111 -11.70 2.95 -2.53
CA LEU A 111 -11.38 1.67 -3.17
C LEU A 111 -12.45 0.62 -2.87
N ALA A 112 -12.95 0.53 -1.64
CA ALA A 112 -14.00 -0.41 -1.25
C ALA A 112 -15.35 -0.11 -1.94
N GLU A 113 -15.77 1.16 -1.95
CA GLU A 113 -16.98 1.63 -2.65
C GLU A 113 -16.93 1.31 -4.14
N ARG A 114 -15.80 1.65 -4.79
CA ARG A 114 -15.63 1.45 -6.23
C ARG A 114 -15.42 -0.01 -6.62
N ALA A 115 -14.91 -0.84 -5.70
CA ALA A 115 -14.86 -2.28 -5.83
C ALA A 115 -16.23 -2.96 -5.64
N GLY A 116 -17.28 -2.22 -5.25
CA GLY A 116 -18.62 -2.78 -5.04
C GLY A 116 -18.82 -3.45 -3.68
N LYS A 117 -17.98 -3.14 -2.68
CA LYS A 117 -18.12 -3.63 -1.29
C LYS A 117 -18.75 -2.58 -0.36
N ALA A 118 -19.86 -1.99 -0.80
CA ALA A 118 -20.69 -1.11 0.03
C ALA A 118 -21.39 -1.90 1.15
#